data_AF-A0A150C2M8-F1
#
_entry.id   AF-A0A150C2M8-F1
#
_cell.length_a   1.000
_cell.length_b   1.000
_cell.length_c   1.000
_cell.angle_alpha   90.00
_cell.angle_beta   90.00
_cell.angle_gamma   90.00
#
_symmetry.space_group_name_H-M   'P 1'
#
loop_
_entity.id
_entity.type
_entity.pdbx_description
1 polymer ?
#
loop_
_entity_poly.entity_id
_entity_poly.type
_entity_poly.pdbx_seq_one_letter_code
_entity_poly.pdbx_strand_id
1 'polypeptide(L)'
;MIEMKQVKVGRDQKESLFVLNGEGDIILSTEKRSILNSWCNLLGIEIPTNVKITEVDNVHITTYQVEKTVMCKEFIDKKEVPLGVSPCLTFVPMKDCDEYMEVIAYVHIDEKVTTIYIPHETSNVFVELYTGEVDTSVKLPFLNYNF
;
A
#
# COMPACT_ATOMS: atom_id res chain seq x y z
N MET A 1 0.06 7.33 13.24
CA MET A 1 1.52 7.29 12.98
C MET A 1 1.79 6.05 12.16
N ILE A 2 2.62 6.16 11.13
CA ILE A 2 3.05 5.03 10.31
C ILE A 2 4.53 4.84 10.56
N GLU A 3 4.94 3.59 10.69
CA GLU A 3 6.34 3.21 10.76
C GLU A 3 6.70 2.39 9.53
N MET A 4 7.71 2.80 8.77
CA MET A 4 8.27 1.98 7.70
C MET A 4 9.59 1.39 8.17
N LYS A 5 9.81 0.11 7.88
CA LYS A 5 11.06 -0.60 8.17
C LYS A 5 11.65 -1.13 6.88
N GLN A 6 12.91 -0.81 6.65
CA GLN A 6 13.75 -1.47 5.67
C GLN A 6 14.69 -2.41 6.43
N VAL A 7 14.57 -3.70 6.20
CA VAL A 7 15.39 -4.73 6.82
C VAL A 7 16.31 -5.31 5.74
N LYS A 8 17.61 -5.28 6.00
CA LYS A 8 18.62 -5.91 5.14
C LYS A 8 19.36 -6.98 5.91
N VAL A 9 19.44 -8.19 5.36
CA VAL A 9 20.07 -9.34 6.03
C VAL A 9 21.23 -9.88 5.20
N GLY A 10 22.37 -10.07 5.87
CA GLY A 10 23.52 -10.78 5.31
C GLY A 10 24.30 -10.03 4.23
N ARG A 11 25.29 -10.71 3.64
CA ARG A 11 26.18 -10.13 2.60
C ARG A 11 25.46 -9.88 1.28
N ASP A 12 24.42 -10.67 1.00
CA ASP A 12 23.64 -10.59 -0.25
C ASP A 12 22.67 -9.41 -0.25
N GLN A 13 22.57 -8.66 0.87
CA GLN A 13 21.75 -7.46 1.01
C GLN A 13 20.28 -7.67 0.60
N LYS A 14 19.73 -8.87 0.83
CA LYS A 14 18.30 -9.11 0.63
C LYS A 14 17.51 -8.10 1.46
N GLU A 15 16.65 -7.35 0.78
CA GLU A 15 15.89 -6.25 1.33
C GLU A 15 14.43 -6.67 1.50
N SER A 16 13.91 -6.46 2.69
CA SER A 16 12.47 -6.54 2.98
C SER A 16 11.99 -5.20 3.51
N LEU A 17 10.87 -4.73 2.98
CA LEU A 17 10.24 -3.46 3.32
C LEU A 17 8.89 -3.77 3.98
N PHE A 18 8.69 -3.18 5.15
CA PHE A 18 7.47 -3.31 5.92
C PHE A 18 6.90 -1.93 6.21
N VAL A 19 5.59 -1.79 6.13
CA VAL A 19 4.87 -0.60 6.62
C VAL A 19 3.92 -1.06 7.72
N LEU A 20 4.02 -0.42 8.87
CA LEU A 20 3.25 -0.71 10.06
C LEU A 20 2.31 0.46 10.38
N ASN A 21 1.09 0.15 10.82
CA ASN A 21 0.16 1.14 11.35
C ASN A 21 0.59 1.59 12.77
N GLY A 22 -0.23 2.44 13.41
CA GLY A 22 0.03 2.93 14.77
C GLY A 22 -0.10 1.88 15.87
N GLU A 23 -0.69 0.72 15.56
CA GLU A 23 -0.91 -0.42 16.47
C GLU A 23 0.21 -1.47 16.35
N GLY A 24 1.03 -1.37 15.30
CA GLY A 24 2.12 -2.30 15.00
C GLY A 24 1.74 -3.40 13.99
N ASP A 25 0.55 -3.35 13.39
CA ASP A 25 0.16 -4.29 12.35
C ASP A 25 0.82 -3.94 11.02
N ILE A 26 1.23 -4.98 10.28
CA ILE A 26 1.80 -4.83 8.94
C ILE A 26 0.66 -4.55 7.95
N ILE A 27 0.70 -3.38 7.33
CA ILE A 27 -0.25 -2.96 6.29
C ILE A 27 0.34 -3.04 4.87
N LEU A 28 1.66 -3.20 4.76
CA LEU A 28 2.35 -3.53 3.51
C LEU A 28 3.62 -4.33 3.82
N SER A 29 3.83 -5.43 3.08
CA SER A 29 5.06 -6.21 3.10
C SER A 29 5.53 -6.43 1.66
N THR A 30 6.76 -6.06 1.34
CA THR A 30 7.30 -6.22 -0.01
C THR A 30 8.83 -6.26 -0.02
N GLU A 31 9.42 -6.97 -0.99
CA GLU A 31 10.87 -6.90 -1.26
C GLU A 31 11.21 -5.84 -2.33
N LYS A 32 10.20 -5.22 -2.95
CA LYS A 32 10.37 -4.32 -4.10
C LYS A 32 10.19 -2.86 -3.69
N ARG A 33 11.26 -2.06 -3.77
CA ARG A 33 11.21 -0.62 -3.47
C ARG A 33 10.20 0.16 -4.33
N SER A 34 9.99 -0.26 -5.58
CA SER A 34 8.99 0.34 -6.46
C SER A 34 7.57 0.22 -5.91
N ILE A 35 7.23 -0.90 -5.26
CA ILE A 35 5.90 -1.10 -4.65
C ILE A 35 5.72 -0.12 -3.48
N LEU A 36 6.72 0.01 -2.60
CA LEU A 36 6.68 1.00 -1.51
C LEU A 36 6.53 2.43 -2.03
N ASN A 37 7.31 2.82 -3.04
CA ASN A 37 7.26 4.17 -3.59
C ASN A 37 5.89 4.47 -4.22
N SER A 38 5.32 3.54 -4.98
CA SER A 38 3.98 3.67 -5.54
C SER A 38 2.94 3.79 -4.44
N TRP A 39 3.01 2.94 -3.41
CA TRP A 39 2.11 2.99 -2.27
C TRP A 39 2.19 4.33 -1.53
N CYS A 40 3.40 4.81 -1.22
CA CYS A 40 3.58 6.11 -0.57
C CYS A 40 3.02 7.27 -1.41
N ASN A 41 3.29 7.27 -2.72
CA ASN A 41 2.77 8.29 -3.64
C ASN A 41 1.23 8.31 -3.66
N LEU A 42 0.60 7.14 -3.75
CA LEU A 42 -0.85 6.99 -3.76
C LEU A 42 -1.51 7.52 -2.48
N LEU A 43 -0.82 7.43 -1.34
CA LEU A 43 -1.33 7.87 -0.04
C LEU A 43 -0.88 9.29 0.34
N GLY A 44 -0.14 9.96 -0.55
CA GLY A 44 0.48 11.26 -0.26
C GLY A 44 1.37 11.19 0.98
N ILE A 45 2.16 10.13 1.10
CA ILE A 45 3.14 9.92 2.16
C ILE A 45 4.51 10.31 1.60
N GLU A 46 5.09 11.34 2.19
CA GLU A 46 6.49 11.67 1.94
C GLU A 46 7.39 10.80 2.82
N ILE A 47 8.34 10.10 2.20
CA ILE A 47 9.29 9.28 2.94
C ILE A 47 10.29 10.22 3.63
N PRO A 48 10.40 10.19 4.96
CA PRO A 48 11.23 11.12 5.70
C PRO A 48 12.71 10.82 5.48
N THR A 49 13.53 11.86 5.54
CA THR A 49 14.99 11.77 5.46
C THR A 49 15.63 11.46 6.81
N ASN A 50 14.96 11.85 7.91
CA ASN A 50 15.39 11.50 9.25
C ASN A 50 14.99 10.06 9.57
N VAL A 51 15.99 9.24 9.89
CA VAL A 51 15.82 7.79 10.06
C VAL A 51 16.53 7.31 11.32
N LYS A 52 15.97 6.29 11.95
CA LYS A 52 16.64 5.54 13.01
C LYS A 52 17.24 4.27 12.41
N ILE A 53 18.55 4.13 12.54
CA ILE A 53 19.27 2.94 12.09
C ILE A 53 19.56 2.07 13.32
N THR A 54 19.26 0.78 13.21
CA THR A 54 19.61 -0.23 14.21
C THR A 54 20.35 -1.37 13.51
N GLU A 55 21.49 -1.76 14.06
CA GLU A 55 22.31 -2.85 13.54
C GLU A 55 22.48 -3.90 14.63
N VAL A 56 22.13 -5.14 14.32
CA VAL A 56 22.29 -6.29 15.22
C VAL A 56 22.84 -7.44 14.40
N ASP A 57 24.04 -7.90 14.75
CA ASP A 57 24.82 -8.88 14.00
C ASP A 57 24.98 -8.49 12.51
N ASN A 58 24.36 -9.25 11.60
CA ASN A 58 24.35 -9.01 10.14
C ASN A 58 23.00 -8.48 9.64
N VAL A 59 22.19 -7.89 10.52
CA VAL A 59 20.88 -7.32 10.20
C VAL A 59 20.94 -5.81 10.35
N HIS A 60 20.65 -5.11 9.27
CA HIS A 60 20.56 -3.65 9.23
C HIS A 60 19.10 -3.22 9.07
N ILE A 61 18.57 -2.52 10.07
CA ILE A 61 17.19 -2.06 10.11
C ILE A 61 17.16 -0.53 10.05
N THR A 62 16.65 0.02 8.95
CA THR A 62 16.34 1.44 8.82
C THR A 62 14.87 1.65 9.14
N THR A 63 14.57 2.47 10.14
CA THR A 63 13.21 2.81 10.56
C THR A 63 12.88 4.26 10.21
N TYR A 64 11.76 4.45 9.53
CA TYR A 64 11.22 5.73 9.11
C TYR A 64 9.90 5.96 9.86
N GLN A 65 9.73 7.12 10.50
CA GLN A 65 8.49 7.48 11.19
C GLN A 65 7.80 8.63 10.48
N VAL A 66 6.52 8.44 10.18
CA VAL A 66 5.69 9.45 9.52
C VAL A 66 4.51 9.80 10.42
N GLU A 67 4.35 11.09 10.70
CA GLU A 67 3.20 11.66 11.44
C GLU A 67 1.94 11.70 10.56
N LYS A 68 1.56 10.53 10.07
CA LYS A 68 0.34 10.28 9.30
C LYS A 68 -0.30 9.00 9.80
N THR A 69 -1.60 8.91 9.74
CA THR A 69 -2.33 7.69 10.07
C THR A 69 -2.98 7.17 8.80
N VAL A 70 -2.72 5.92 8.45
CA VAL A 70 -3.42 5.23 7.36
C VAL A 70 -4.41 4.28 7.97
N MET A 71 -5.65 4.35 7.49
CA MET A 71 -6.74 3.49 7.88
C MET A 71 -7.34 2.85 6.64
N CYS A 72 -7.70 1.57 6.76
CA CYS A 72 -8.44 0.86 5.72
C CYS A 72 -9.89 0.72 6.16
N LYS A 73 -10.83 0.99 5.24
CA LYS A 73 -12.26 0.79 5.46
C LYS A 73 -12.84 0.03 4.28
N GLU A 74 -13.47 -1.11 4.55
CA GLU A 74 -14.18 -1.85 3.51
C GLU A 74 -15.53 -1.20 3.18
N PHE A 75 -15.98 -1.36 1.94
CA PHE A 75 -17.31 -0.93 1.51
C PHE A 75 -17.93 -1.93 0.52
N ILE A 76 -19.26 -2.01 0.49
CA ILE A 76 -20.00 -2.88 -0.43
C ILE A 76 -20.63 -2.05 -1.55
N ASP A 77 -21.18 -0.88 -1.25
CA ASP A 77 -21.76 0.05 -2.22
C ASP A 77 -20.89 1.30 -2.36
N LYS A 78 -20.64 1.74 -3.60
CA LYS A 78 -19.85 2.95 -3.89
C LYS A 78 -20.39 4.21 -3.19
N LYS A 79 -21.68 4.26 -2.85
CA LYS A 79 -22.31 5.36 -2.08
C LYS A 79 -21.77 5.51 -0.66
N GLU A 80 -21.16 4.47 -0.09
CA GLU A 80 -20.52 4.52 1.24
C GLU A 80 -19.18 5.27 1.22
N VAL A 81 -18.61 5.45 0.03
CA VAL A 81 -17.34 6.15 -0.18
C VAL A 81 -17.62 7.65 -0.34
N PRO A 82 -16.96 8.54 0.43
CA PRO A 82 -17.15 9.98 0.32
C PRO A 82 -16.86 10.53 -1.08
N LEU A 83 -17.47 11.68 -1.39
CA LEU A 83 -17.12 12.48 -2.55
C LEU A 83 -15.72 13.10 -2.36
N GLY A 84 -15.00 13.35 -3.46
CA GLY A 84 -13.64 13.92 -3.41
C GLY A 84 -12.53 12.89 -3.17
N VAL A 85 -12.85 11.60 -3.20
CA VAL A 85 -11.84 10.54 -3.19
C VAL A 85 -11.18 10.38 -4.56
N SER A 86 -9.91 9.96 -4.56
CA SER A 86 -9.17 9.62 -5.78
C SER A 86 -9.07 8.10 -5.94
N PRO A 87 -9.33 7.52 -7.12
CA PRO A 87 -9.11 6.09 -7.32
C PRO A 87 -7.62 5.78 -7.24
N CYS A 88 -7.28 4.63 -6.66
CA CYS A 88 -5.91 4.13 -6.57
C CYS A 88 -5.87 2.62 -6.82
N LEU A 89 -4.71 2.12 -7.24
CA LEU A 89 -4.41 0.70 -7.14
C LEU A 89 -3.87 0.42 -5.76
N THR A 90 -4.36 -0.60 -5.08
CA THR A 90 -3.81 -1.01 -3.79
C THR A 90 -3.73 -2.52 -3.69
N PHE A 91 -2.90 -3.00 -2.79
CA PHE A 91 -2.72 -4.43 -2.55
C PHE A 91 -3.46 -4.80 -1.28
N VAL A 92 -4.33 -5.81 -1.37
CA VAL A 92 -5.09 -6.32 -0.22
C VAL A 92 -4.76 -7.79 0.00
N PRO A 93 -4.66 -8.25 1.25
CA PRO A 93 -4.43 -9.66 1.53
C PRO A 93 -5.61 -10.47 0.99
N MET A 94 -5.34 -11.56 0.28
CA MET A 94 -6.37 -12.48 -0.18
C MET A 94 -6.96 -13.23 1.01
N LYS A 95 -8.28 -13.45 1.02
CA LYS A 95 -8.87 -14.36 2.00
C LYS A 95 -8.40 -15.78 1.69
N ASP A 96 -7.91 -16.48 2.70
CA ASP A 96 -7.49 -17.89 2.67
C ASP A 96 -6.10 -18.21 2.08
N CYS A 97 -5.25 -17.22 1.76
CA CYS A 97 -3.82 -17.46 1.49
C CYS A 97 -2.91 -16.29 1.91
N ASP A 98 -1.60 -16.56 2.04
CA ASP A 98 -0.57 -15.55 2.35
C ASP A 98 -0.15 -14.72 1.12
N GLU A 99 -1.07 -14.50 0.17
CA GLU A 99 -0.84 -13.73 -1.05
C GLU A 99 -1.61 -12.40 -1.01
N TYR A 100 -1.13 -11.44 -1.80
CA TYR A 100 -1.77 -10.14 -1.95
C TYR A 100 -2.32 -10.02 -3.38
N MET A 101 -3.52 -9.46 -3.49
CA MET A 101 -4.14 -9.16 -4.77
C MET A 101 -4.19 -7.65 -5.00
N GLU A 102 -3.98 -7.23 -6.24
CA GLU A 102 -4.10 -5.83 -6.63
C GLU A 102 -5.57 -5.50 -6.95
N VAL A 103 -6.11 -4.45 -6.34
CA VAL A 103 -7.50 -4.02 -6.51
C VAL A 103 -7.60 -2.53 -6.76
N ILE A 104 -8.71 -2.11 -7.38
CA ILE A 104 -9.07 -0.69 -7.49
C ILE A 104 -9.76 -0.25 -6.20
N ALA A 105 -9.09 0.60 -5.44
CA ALA A 105 -9.59 1.22 -4.21
C ALA A 105 -9.77 2.73 -4.40
N TYR A 106 -10.25 3.41 -3.35
CA TYR A 106 -10.37 4.86 -3.34
C TYR A 106 -9.68 5.45 -2.13
N VAL A 107 -8.95 6.53 -2.32
CA VAL A 107 -8.19 7.19 -1.26
C VAL A 107 -8.79 8.56 -0.99
N HIS A 108 -9.04 8.82 0.29
CA HIS A 108 -9.27 10.16 0.81
C HIS A 108 -8.05 10.60 1.61
N ILE A 109 -7.41 11.68 1.16
CA ILE A 109 -6.22 12.24 1.82
C ILE A 109 -6.62 13.48 2.59
N ASP A 110 -6.64 13.37 3.92
CA ASP A 110 -6.68 14.50 4.83
C ASP A 110 -5.27 14.80 5.36
N GLU A 111 -5.11 15.92 6.08
CA GLU A 111 -3.82 16.42 6.57
C GLU A 111 -3.08 15.38 7.45
N LYS A 112 -3.80 14.73 8.37
CA LYS A 112 -3.23 13.77 9.34
C LYS A 112 -3.67 12.32 9.10
N VAL A 113 -4.72 12.12 8.32
CA VAL A 113 -5.34 10.81 8.13
C VAL A 113 -5.51 10.55 6.64
N THR A 114 -5.09 9.37 6.19
CA THR A 114 -5.44 8.86 4.88
C THR A 114 -6.32 7.65 5.06
N THR A 115 -7.51 7.70 4.47
CA THR A 115 -8.44 6.56 4.48
C THR A 115 -8.43 5.90 3.11
N ILE A 116 -8.12 4.60 3.08
CA ILE A 116 -8.21 3.75 1.90
C ILE A 116 -9.53 2.99 1.99
N TYR A 117 -10.44 3.31 1.09
CA TYR A 117 -11.71 2.61 0.91
C TYR A 117 -11.49 1.44 -0.03
N ILE A 118 -11.51 0.23 0.53
CA ILE A 118 -11.27 -1.02 -0.18
C ILE A 118 -12.63 -1.65 -0.52
N PRO A 119 -12.88 -2.04 -1.77
CA PRO A 119 -14.10 -2.77 -2.09
C PRO A 119 -14.06 -4.12 -1.38
N HIS A 120 -15.14 -4.48 -0.69
CA HIS A 120 -15.29 -5.84 -0.18
C HIS A 120 -15.44 -6.81 -1.37
N GLU A 121 -14.92 -8.04 -1.25
CA GLU A 121 -14.94 -9.05 -2.35
C GLU A 121 -16.34 -9.34 -2.91
N THR A 122 -17.37 -9.20 -2.08
CA THR A 122 -18.77 -9.40 -2.51
C THR A 122 -19.37 -8.16 -3.20
N SER A 123 -18.61 -7.08 -3.36
CA SER A 123 -19.07 -5.87 -4.02
C SER A 123 -19.05 -6.03 -5.53
N ASN A 124 -20.06 -5.46 -6.21
CA ASN A 124 -20.07 -5.36 -7.68
C ASN A 124 -18.96 -4.44 -8.24
N VAL A 125 -18.24 -3.70 -7.39
CA VAL A 125 -17.10 -2.87 -7.79
C VAL A 125 -15.74 -3.50 -7.45
N PHE A 126 -15.73 -4.72 -6.95
CA PHE A 126 -14.50 -5.46 -6.71
C PHE A 126 -13.84 -5.85 -8.03
N VAL A 127 -12.63 -5.37 -8.28
CA VAL A 127 -11.86 -5.64 -9.50
C VAL A 127 -10.49 -6.16 -9.10
N GLU A 128 -10.22 -7.43 -9.41
CA GLU A 128 -8.93 -8.06 -9.28
C GLU A 128 -8.05 -7.76 -10.51
N LEU A 129 -6.85 -7.24 -10.29
CA LEU A 129 -5.84 -7.03 -11.31
C LEU A 129 -4.79 -8.14 -11.19
N TYR A 130 -4.70 -8.98 -12.21
CA TYR A 130 -3.95 -10.24 -12.26
C TYR A 130 -2.48 -10.14 -11.77
N THR A 131 -2.05 -11.18 -11.04
CA THR A 131 -0.70 -11.36 -10.48
C THR A 131 0.20 -12.31 -11.31
N GLY A 132 0.09 -12.33 -12.65
CA GLY A 132 0.86 -13.22 -13.54
C GLY A 132 1.30 -12.59 -14.86
N GLU A 133 2.43 -13.07 -15.42
CA GLU A 133 3.27 -12.48 -16.50
C GLU A 133 2.57 -11.62 -17.57
N VAL A 134 3.20 -10.46 -17.84
CA VAL A 134 2.72 -9.39 -18.71
C VAL A 134 2.61 -9.83 -20.17
N ASP A 135 1.38 -9.97 -20.67
CA ASP A 135 1.11 -9.77 -22.09
C ASP A 135 0.98 -8.26 -22.34
N THR A 136 1.99 -7.66 -22.99
CA THR A 136 2.08 -6.23 -23.30
C THR A 136 1.01 -5.70 -24.26
N SER A 137 -0.05 -6.48 -24.53
CA SER A 137 -1.15 -6.12 -25.43
C SER A 137 -2.42 -5.64 -24.72
N VAL A 138 -2.52 -5.73 -23.38
CA VAL A 138 -3.75 -5.33 -22.66
C VAL A 138 -3.70 -3.84 -22.30
N LYS A 139 -4.40 -3.01 -23.09
CA LYS A 139 -4.77 -1.65 -22.65
C LYS A 139 -5.69 -1.76 -21.43
N LEU A 140 -5.24 -1.26 -20.27
CA LEU A 140 -6.10 -1.06 -19.10
C LEU A 140 -7.25 -0.12 -19.50
N PRO A 141 -8.51 -0.56 -19.52
CA PRO A 141 -9.53 0.10 -20.33
C PRO A 141 -10.06 1.45 -19.82
N PHE A 142 -9.69 1.93 -18.62
CA PHE A 142 -10.47 2.99 -17.97
C PHE A 142 -9.68 4.17 -17.36
N LEU A 143 -8.38 4.30 -17.60
CA LEU A 143 -7.65 5.56 -17.38
C LEU A 143 -7.82 6.53 -18.58
N ASN A 144 -9.07 6.71 -19.04
CA ASN A 144 -9.43 7.84 -19.89
C ASN A 144 -10.29 8.79 -19.07
N TYR A 145 -9.62 9.70 -18.35
CA TYR A 145 -10.28 10.86 -17.76
C TYR A 145 -10.68 11.81 -18.90
N ASN A 146 -11.98 12.02 -19.10
CA ASN A 146 -12.50 13.24 -19.71
C ASN A 146 -13.61 13.78 -18.80
N PHE A 147 -13.52 15.08 -18.51
CA PHE A 147 -14.38 15.89 -17.65
C PHE A 147 -15.87 15.82 -18.03
#